data_AF-A0A9X5BH67-F1
#
_entry.id   AF-A0A9X5BH67-F1
#
_cell.length_a   1.000
_cell.length_b   1.000
_cell.length_c   1.000
_cell.angle_alpha   90.00
_cell.angle_beta   90.00
_cell.angle_gamma   90.00
#
_symmetry.space_group_name_H-M   'P 1'
#
loop_
_entity.id
_entity.type
_entity.pdbx_description
1 polymer ?
#
loop_
_entity_poly.entity_id
_entity_poly.type
_entity_poly.pdbx_seq_one_letter_code
_entity_poly.pdbx_strand_id
1 'polypeptide(L)'
;MKRLIALALAGAMVFSLPVMAATSPSASAVVASSSSKAKAAAADTSDTVEGVPSSVVSAAASVGMSVGEYMNNAVVSVPGLDSVTPIGQGGHILINGAPSNVTFNLSKPVLAAVNSAKAQAAALGGKVLNVVKVSSHIGGFNTAQVNYYMKGVKTGQLVKVYQLVNGQWVELTVAEIRDDHVVVDMTSFGTLAFIEVPGAVAPAAE
;
A
#
# COMPACT_ATOMS: atom_id res chain seq x y z
N MET A 1 -46.43 -26.60 -47.50
CA MET A 1 -47.44 -26.03 -48.41
C MET A 1 -48.36 -25.11 -47.62
N LYS A 2 -48.65 -23.90 -48.14
CA LYS A 2 -49.76 -22.97 -47.79
C LYS A 2 -49.68 -22.33 -46.39
N ARG A 3 -49.08 -21.14 -46.22
CA ARG A 3 -49.61 -19.76 -46.42
C ARG A 3 -50.97 -19.51 -45.76
N LEU A 4 -51.01 -18.66 -44.72
CA LEU A 4 -52.00 -17.59 -44.59
C LEU A 4 -51.43 -16.42 -43.75
N ILE A 5 -51.63 -15.23 -44.32
CA ILE A 5 -51.28 -13.89 -43.85
C ILE A 5 -52.44 -13.37 -42.98
N ALA A 6 -52.14 -12.59 -41.94
CA ALA A 6 -53.08 -11.59 -41.42
C ALA A 6 -52.33 -10.36 -40.93
N LEU A 7 -52.73 -9.21 -41.48
CA LEU A 7 -52.18 -7.87 -41.39
C LEU A 7 -53.23 -6.99 -40.69
N ALA A 8 -52.86 -6.26 -39.64
CA ALA A 8 -53.59 -5.13 -39.05
C ALA A 8 -52.71 -4.52 -37.93
N LEU A 9 -52.58 -3.22 -37.69
CA LEU A 9 -53.00 -1.98 -38.34
C LEU A 9 -52.24 -0.85 -37.63
N ALA A 10 -51.78 0.13 -38.40
CA ALA A 10 -51.42 1.52 -38.07
C ALA A 10 -51.02 1.93 -36.63
N GLY A 11 -49.83 2.50 -36.51
CA GLY A 11 -49.41 3.33 -35.38
C GLY A 11 -48.20 4.19 -35.75
N ALA A 12 -48.37 5.14 -36.67
CA ALA A 12 -47.34 6.13 -36.98
C ALA A 12 -47.33 7.21 -35.88
N MET A 13 -46.46 7.04 -34.88
CA MET A 13 -46.06 8.10 -33.96
C MET A 13 -44.72 8.66 -34.44
N VAL A 14 -44.79 9.79 -35.16
CA VAL A 14 -43.62 10.62 -35.46
C VAL A 14 -43.32 11.42 -34.20
N PHE A 15 -42.24 11.07 -33.49
CA PHE A 15 -41.56 11.98 -32.58
C PHE A 15 -40.12 12.15 -33.08
N SER A 16 -39.86 13.30 -33.69
CA SER A 16 -38.53 13.81 -33.96
C SER A 16 -37.83 14.12 -32.63
N LEU A 17 -36.85 13.33 -32.24
CA LEU A 17 -35.88 13.71 -31.23
C LEU A 17 -34.66 14.30 -31.95
N PRO A 18 -34.18 15.50 -31.59
CA PRO A 18 -32.89 15.97 -32.08
C PRO A 18 -31.80 15.07 -31.51
N VAL A 19 -31.01 14.44 -32.39
CA VAL A 19 -29.75 13.82 -31.98
C VAL A 19 -28.81 14.98 -31.59
N MET A 20 -28.57 15.14 -30.30
CA MET A 20 -27.43 15.94 -29.84
C MET A 20 -26.20 15.07 -30.04
N ALA A 21 -25.45 15.32 -31.11
CA ALA A 21 -24.08 14.86 -31.21
C ALA A 21 -23.33 15.45 -30.01
N ALA A 22 -23.01 14.62 -29.03
CA ALA A 22 -22.08 15.00 -27.99
C ALA A 22 -20.76 15.35 -28.68
N THR A 23 -20.28 16.57 -28.46
CA THR A 23 -18.94 16.97 -28.85
C THR A 23 -17.97 16.03 -28.17
N SER A 24 -17.28 15.19 -28.94
CA SER A 24 -16.14 14.42 -28.45
C SER A 24 -15.20 15.37 -27.71
N PRO A 25 -14.68 15.02 -26.51
CA PRO A 25 -13.62 15.80 -25.91
C PRO A 25 -12.41 15.68 -26.82
N SER A 26 -12.16 16.71 -27.64
CA SER A 26 -10.88 16.87 -28.30
C SER A 26 -9.81 16.99 -27.22
N ALA A 27 -8.65 16.37 -27.49
CA ALA A 27 -7.50 16.18 -26.60
C ALA A 27 -6.87 17.47 -26.01
N SER A 28 -7.49 18.63 -26.16
CA SER A 28 -7.06 19.92 -25.60
C SER A 28 -7.73 20.26 -24.26
N ALA A 29 -8.78 19.54 -23.83
CA ALA A 29 -9.43 19.81 -22.54
C ALA A 29 -8.62 19.31 -21.31
N VAL A 30 -7.58 18.49 -21.52
CA VAL A 30 -6.77 17.91 -20.42
C VAL A 30 -5.68 18.86 -19.90
N VAL A 31 -5.52 20.06 -20.46
CA VAL A 31 -4.39 20.96 -20.12
C VAL A 31 -4.82 22.15 -19.24
N ALA A 32 -6.12 22.32 -18.97
CA ALA A 32 -6.62 23.52 -18.27
C ALA A 32 -6.85 23.36 -16.76
N SER A 33 -6.64 22.19 -16.16
CA SER A 33 -6.83 21.98 -14.71
C SER A 33 -5.50 21.74 -13.98
N SER A 34 -4.50 22.56 -14.29
CA SER A 34 -3.28 22.67 -13.49
C SER A 34 -2.98 24.14 -13.23
N SER A 35 -3.76 24.74 -12.33
CA SER A 35 -3.37 25.96 -11.62
C SER A 35 -4.03 26.05 -10.24
N SER A 36 -3.21 25.67 -9.26
CA SER A 36 -3.04 26.28 -7.94
C SER A 36 -4.27 26.55 -7.06
N LYS A 37 -4.32 25.83 -5.93
CA LYS A 37 -4.48 26.49 -4.61
C LYS A 37 -3.82 25.70 -3.49
N ALA A 38 -2.91 26.37 -2.79
CA ALA A 38 -2.39 25.95 -1.51
C ALA A 38 -3.47 26.16 -0.41
N LYS A 39 -3.59 25.18 0.49
CA LYS A 39 -3.64 25.29 1.97
C LYS A 39 -4.69 24.37 2.62
N ALA A 40 -4.21 23.79 3.72
CA ALA A 40 -4.88 23.15 4.86
C ALA A 40 -5.03 21.62 4.80
N ALA A 41 -4.42 21.01 5.82
CA ALA A 41 -4.49 19.60 6.15
C ALA A 41 -5.95 19.16 6.37
N ALA A 42 -6.45 18.35 5.45
CA ALA A 42 -7.52 17.39 5.66
C ALA A 42 -7.28 16.28 4.63
N ALA A 43 -7.43 15.03 5.03
CA ALA A 43 -7.27 13.88 4.16
C ALA A 43 -8.21 14.01 2.95
N ASP A 44 -7.64 14.23 1.77
CA ASP A 44 -8.36 14.22 0.51
C ASP A 44 -8.76 12.77 0.20
N THR A 45 -9.95 12.40 0.67
CA THR A 45 -10.53 11.07 0.48
C THR A 45 -11.74 11.20 -0.43
N SER A 46 -11.54 11.69 -1.65
CA SER A 46 -12.47 11.42 -2.76
C SER A 46 -11.84 11.82 -4.10
N ASP A 47 -10.64 11.34 -4.38
CA ASP A 47 -10.19 11.27 -5.78
C ASP A 47 -10.95 10.10 -6.42
N THR A 48 -12.07 10.39 -7.09
CA THR A 48 -12.77 9.39 -7.89
C THR A 48 -11.88 9.06 -9.07
N VAL A 49 -11.02 8.06 -8.90
CA VAL A 49 -10.17 7.56 -9.99
C VAL A 49 -11.08 6.93 -11.03
N GLU A 50 -11.21 7.59 -12.19
CA GLU A 50 -12.04 7.12 -13.29
C GLU A 50 -11.66 5.67 -13.66
N GLY A 51 -12.65 4.79 -13.72
CA GLY A 51 -12.45 3.35 -14.00
C GLY A 51 -12.14 2.47 -12.79
N VAL A 52 -12.00 3.02 -11.57
CA VAL A 52 -11.84 2.23 -10.34
C VAL A 52 -13.17 2.14 -9.59
N PRO A 53 -13.63 0.94 -9.20
CA PRO A 53 -14.88 0.81 -8.44
C PRO A 53 -14.78 1.52 -7.08
N SER A 54 -15.86 2.18 -6.67
CA SER A 54 -15.93 2.93 -5.40
C SER A 54 -15.64 2.09 -4.16
N SER A 55 -15.88 0.77 -4.24
CA SER A 55 -15.52 -0.18 -3.19
C SER A 55 -14.00 -0.27 -2.97
N VAL A 56 -13.19 -0.19 -4.02
CA VAL A 56 -11.72 -0.20 -3.92
C VAL A 56 -11.21 1.11 -3.33
N VAL A 57 -11.79 2.24 -3.74
CA VAL A 57 -11.47 3.55 -3.17
C VAL A 57 -11.75 3.56 -1.66
N SER A 58 -12.93 3.06 -1.27
CA SER A 58 -13.34 2.97 0.14
C SER A 58 -12.46 2.00 0.95
N ALA A 59 -12.10 0.85 0.36
CA ALA A 59 -11.22 -0.12 1.00
C ALA A 59 -9.81 0.45 1.21
N ALA A 60 -9.22 1.11 0.21
CA ALA A 60 -7.93 1.77 0.31
C ALA A 60 -7.94 2.84 1.42
N ALA A 61 -8.96 3.69 1.44
CA ALA A 61 -9.13 4.71 2.47
C ALA A 61 -9.25 4.10 3.88
N SER A 62 -9.97 2.98 4.03
CA SER A 62 -10.14 2.29 5.33
C SER A 62 -8.83 1.78 5.93
N VAL A 63 -7.82 1.52 5.09
CA VAL A 63 -6.46 1.11 5.51
C VAL A 63 -5.44 2.26 5.42
N GLY A 64 -5.91 3.49 5.21
CA GLY A 64 -5.11 4.71 5.13
C GLY A 64 -4.27 4.86 3.86
N MET A 65 -4.54 4.06 2.83
CA MET A 65 -3.77 3.99 1.59
C MET A 65 -4.42 4.77 0.45
N SER A 66 -3.61 5.22 -0.51
CA SER A 66 -4.12 5.58 -1.83
C SER A 66 -4.57 4.34 -2.61
N VAL A 67 -5.37 4.52 -3.65
CA VAL A 67 -5.79 3.42 -4.54
C VAL A 67 -4.57 2.70 -5.13
N GLY A 68 -3.54 3.45 -5.56
CA GLY A 68 -2.32 2.87 -6.11
C GLY A 68 -1.51 2.09 -5.08
N GLU A 69 -1.42 2.57 -3.84
CA GLU A 69 -0.78 1.84 -2.73
C GLU A 69 -1.52 0.53 -2.43
N TYR A 70 -2.85 0.59 -2.34
CA TYR A 70 -3.70 -0.55 -2.04
C TYR A 70 -3.64 -1.63 -3.12
N MET A 71 -3.79 -1.25 -4.40
CA MET A 71 -3.78 -2.20 -5.51
C MET A 71 -2.42 -2.89 -5.70
N ASN A 72 -1.32 -2.23 -5.31
CA ASN A 72 0.03 -2.78 -5.42
C ASN A 72 0.53 -3.43 -4.12
N ASN A 73 -0.29 -3.45 -3.07
CA ASN A 73 0.09 -3.93 -1.73
C ASN A 73 1.42 -3.31 -1.24
N ALA A 74 1.53 -1.99 -1.39
CA ALA A 74 2.74 -1.23 -1.09
C ALA A 74 2.43 0.03 -0.29
N VAL A 75 3.33 0.40 0.61
CA VAL A 75 3.28 1.62 1.43
C VAL A 75 4.43 2.53 0.99
N VAL A 76 4.10 3.62 0.31
CA VAL A 76 5.09 4.60 -0.17
C VAL A 76 5.08 5.89 0.67
N SER A 77 4.06 6.07 1.49
CA SER A 77 3.90 7.19 2.41
C SER A 77 3.34 6.70 3.74
N VAL A 78 3.75 7.30 4.85
CA VAL A 78 3.22 7.00 6.19
C VAL A 78 2.99 8.31 6.92
N PRO A 79 1.75 8.62 7.35
CA PRO A 79 1.48 9.80 8.15
C PRO A 79 2.38 9.88 9.39
N GLY A 80 3.08 11.00 9.57
CA GLY A 80 3.99 11.22 10.70
C GLY A 80 5.45 10.84 10.47
N LEU A 81 5.81 10.39 9.26
CA LEU A 81 7.19 10.24 8.80
C LEU A 81 7.46 11.17 7.61
N ASP A 82 8.52 11.99 7.70
CA ASP A 82 8.90 12.94 6.65
C ASP A 82 9.64 12.26 5.48
N SER A 83 10.38 11.19 5.78
CA SER A 83 11.12 10.38 4.80
C SER A 83 10.77 8.92 4.98
N VAL A 84 10.17 8.33 3.94
CA VAL A 84 9.67 6.96 3.95
C VAL A 84 10.36 6.18 2.83
N THR A 85 10.97 5.05 3.18
CA THR A 85 11.48 4.07 2.23
C THR A 85 10.29 3.25 1.71
N PRO A 86 9.94 3.29 0.42
CA PRO A 86 8.82 2.52 -0.11
C PRO A 86 8.97 1.03 0.19
N ILE A 87 7.92 0.43 0.75
CA ILE A 87 7.89 -1.00 1.10
C ILE A 87 6.70 -1.70 0.45
N GLY A 88 6.91 -2.92 -0.02
CA GLY A 88 5.88 -3.80 -0.56
C GLY A 88 6.10 -5.24 -0.13
N GLN A 89 5.09 -6.09 -0.31
CA GLN A 89 5.28 -7.52 -0.13
C GLN A 89 6.12 -8.08 -1.29
N GLY A 90 7.27 -8.68 -0.98
CA GLY A 90 8.06 -9.47 -1.93
C GLY A 90 7.49 -10.88 -2.11
N GLY A 91 8.05 -11.62 -3.08
CA GLY A 91 7.73 -13.04 -3.29
C GLY A 91 8.47 -13.98 -2.33
N HIS A 92 8.29 -15.29 -2.51
CA HIS A 92 8.96 -16.36 -1.75
C HIS A 92 8.66 -16.36 -0.25
N ILE A 93 7.38 -16.23 0.11
CA ILE A 93 6.96 -16.38 1.50
C ILE A 93 7.04 -17.86 1.87
N LEU A 94 7.70 -18.14 2.99
CA LEU A 94 7.68 -19.47 3.61
C LEU A 94 6.76 -19.42 4.82
N ILE A 95 5.84 -20.38 4.95
CA ILE A 95 5.03 -20.57 6.15
C ILE A 95 5.39 -21.94 6.72
N ASN A 96 5.77 -21.98 7.99
CA ASN A 96 6.19 -23.20 8.68
C ASN A 96 7.31 -23.95 7.94
N GLY A 97 8.23 -23.21 7.30
CA GLY A 97 9.34 -23.75 6.51
C GLY A 97 8.99 -24.22 5.09
N ALA A 98 7.72 -24.15 4.67
CA ALA A 98 7.29 -24.54 3.34
C ALA A 98 6.93 -23.32 2.46
N PRO A 99 7.23 -23.33 1.15
CA PRO A 99 6.79 -22.30 0.22
C PRO A 99 5.27 -22.13 0.25
N SER A 100 4.82 -20.87 0.26
CA SER A 100 3.40 -20.52 0.34
C SER A 100 3.04 -19.43 -0.67
N ASN A 101 1.82 -19.51 -1.19
CA ASN A 101 1.22 -18.52 -2.08
C ASN A 101 0.33 -17.52 -1.32
N VAL A 102 0.44 -17.46 0.00
CA VAL A 102 -0.34 -16.54 0.82
C VAL A 102 0.16 -15.10 0.64
N THR A 103 -0.77 -14.17 0.45
CA THR A 103 -0.49 -12.74 0.44
C THR A 103 -0.54 -12.16 1.85
N PHE A 104 0.48 -11.40 2.21
CA PHE A 104 0.50 -10.61 3.44
C PHE A 104 0.16 -9.17 3.05
N ASN A 105 -1.01 -8.71 3.48
CA ASN A 105 -1.52 -7.37 3.19
C ASN A 105 -0.82 -6.35 4.09
N LEU A 106 -0.27 -5.32 3.45
CA LEU A 106 0.30 -4.15 4.11
C LEU A 106 -0.77 -3.06 4.22
N SER A 107 -0.72 -2.31 5.32
CA SER A 107 -1.62 -1.19 5.61
C SER A 107 -0.87 -0.14 6.41
N LYS A 108 -1.36 1.10 6.40
CA LYS A 108 -0.73 2.16 7.20
C LYS A 108 -1.09 1.96 8.67
N PRO A 109 -0.10 1.97 9.57
CA PRO A 109 -0.35 1.87 11.00
C PRO A 109 -0.98 3.17 11.53
N VAL A 110 -1.55 3.08 12.73
CA VAL A 110 -2.06 4.26 13.45
C VAL A 110 -0.91 5.21 13.82
N LEU A 111 -1.19 6.52 13.85
CA LEU A 111 -0.17 7.56 14.13
C LEU A 111 0.57 7.35 15.46
N ALA A 112 -0.12 6.83 16.49
CA ALA A 112 0.50 6.51 17.77
C ALA A 112 1.62 5.46 17.64
N ALA A 113 1.42 4.44 16.80
CA ALA A 113 2.44 3.42 16.54
C ALA A 113 3.63 4.03 15.79
N VAL A 114 3.39 4.89 14.79
CA VAL A 114 4.46 5.62 14.08
C VAL A 114 5.30 6.48 15.03
N ASN A 115 4.65 7.23 15.92
CA ASN A 115 5.34 8.04 16.91
C ASN A 115 6.17 7.19 17.89
N SER A 116 5.62 6.05 18.33
CA SER A 116 6.38 5.12 19.19
C SER A 116 7.56 4.46 18.45
N ALA A 117 7.43 4.19 17.15
CA ALA A 117 8.52 3.66 16.33
C ALA A 117 9.64 4.70 16.15
N LYS A 118 9.30 5.98 16.00
CA LYS A 118 10.29 7.07 15.99
C LYS A 118 11.06 7.15 17.30
N ALA A 119 10.37 7.02 18.44
CA ALA A 119 11.02 6.98 19.75
C ALA A 119 11.95 5.76 19.88
N GLN A 120 11.53 4.59 19.40
CA GLN A 120 12.37 3.39 19.36
C GLN A 120 13.61 3.59 18.48
N ALA A 121 13.46 4.17 17.29
CA ALA A 121 14.59 4.46 16.41
C ALA A 121 15.57 5.45 17.04
N ALA A 122 15.07 6.52 17.66
CA ALA A 122 15.89 7.49 18.37
C ALA A 122 16.68 6.85 19.53
N ALA A 123 16.07 5.93 20.27
CA ALA A 123 16.74 5.18 21.34
C ALA A 123 17.88 4.29 20.83
N LEU A 124 17.78 3.82 19.58
CA LEU A 124 18.81 3.03 18.90
C LEU A 124 19.83 3.90 18.15
N GLY A 125 19.69 5.24 18.18
CA GLY A 125 20.49 6.17 17.37
C GLY A 125 20.24 6.04 15.87
N GLY A 126 19.14 5.41 15.48
CA GLY A 126 18.80 5.05 14.10
C GLY A 126 17.72 5.93 13.47
N LYS A 127 17.38 5.59 12.22
CA LYS A 127 16.32 6.21 11.43
C LYS A 127 15.24 5.19 11.10
N VAL A 128 13.97 5.57 11.27
CA VAL A 128 12.85 4.79 10.75
C VAL A 128 12.86 4.82 9.22
N LEU A 129 12.90 3.65 8.60
CA LEU A 129 12.77 3.49 7.15
C LEU A 129 11.30 3.45 6.75
N ASN A 130 10.51 2.60 7.42
CA ASN A 130 9.05 2.52 7.22
C ASN A 130 8.40 1.85 8.45
N VAL A 131 7.11 2.11 8.65
CA VAL A 131 6.28 1.39 9.63
C VAL A 131 5.03 0.92 8.92
N VAL A 132 4.76 -0.38 8.98
CA VAL A 132 3.64 -1.01 8.28
C VAL A 132 2.86 -1.92 9.20
N LYS A 133 1.54 -1.97 9.01
CA LYS A 133 0.70 -2.99 9.64
C LYS A 133 0.50 -4.14 8.65
N VAL A 134 0.88 -5.33 9.10
CA VAL A 134 0.83 -6.56 8.33
C VAL A 134 -0.38 -7.38 8.79
N SER A 135 -1.13 -7.91 7.84
CA SER A 135 -2.29 -8.78 8.06
C SER A 135 -2.42 -9.80 6.94
N SER A 136 -3.27 -10.80 7.08
CA SER A 136 -3.64 -11.71 6.01
C SER A 136 -5.01 -12.33 6.29
N HIS A 137 -5.55 -13.06 5.32
CA HIS A 137 -6.81 -13.79 5.45
C HIS A 137 -6.64 -15.17 6.11
N ILE A 138 -5.39 -15.63 6.31
CA ILE A 138 -5.13 -16.87 7.03
C ILE A 138 -5.29 -16.65 8.54
N GLY A 139 -5.78 -17.68 9.25
CA GLY A 139 -6.06 -17.59 10.69
C GLY A 139 -4.81 -17.40 11.58
N GLY A 140 -3.63 -17.72 11.06
CA GLY A 140 -2.35 -17.59 11.76
C GLY A 140 -1.27 -18.50 11.18
N PHE A 141 -0.09 -18.48 11.81
CA PHE A 141 1.04 -19.33 11.48
C PHE A 141 1.95 -19.49 12.71
N ASN A 142 2.79 -20.53 12.75
CA ASN A 142 3.77 -20.71 13.82
C ASN A 142 5.05 -19.95 13.49
N THR A 143 5.54 -20.11 12.27
CA THR A 143 6.66 -19.34 11.71
C THR A 143 6.32 -18.90 10.30
N ALA A 144 6.73 -17.70 9.93
CA ALA A 144 6.69 -17.21 8.56
C ALA A 144 8.00 -16.49 8.26
N GLN A 145 8.57 -16.77 7.09
CA GLN A 145 9.66 -15.98 6.55
C GLN A 145 9.09 -15.13 5.42
N VAL A 146 9.08 -13.82 5.62
CA VAL A 146 8.44 -12.88 4.71
C VAL A 146 9.51 -11.98 4.11
N ASN A 147 9.58 -11.97 2.78
CA ASN A 147 10.41 -11.06 2.03
C ASN A 147 9.65 -9.74 1.83
N TYR A 148 10.24 -8.64 2.29
CA TYR A 148 9.75 -7.30 2.03
C TYR A 148 10.62 -6.64 0.96
N TYR A 149 9.98 -6.17 -0.11
CA TYR A 149 10.65 -5.30 -1.06
C TYR A 149 10.74 -3.90 -0.46
N MET A 150 11.94 -3.39 -0.23
CA MET A 150 12.22 -2.09 0.37
C MET A 150 13.15 -1.27 -0.53
N LYS A 151 12.57 -0.43 -1.39
CA LYS A 151 13.32 0.27 -2.43
C LYS A 151 14.36 1.23 -1.84
N GLY A 152 15.63 0.99 -2.13
CA GLY A 152 16.77 1.78 -1.67
C GLY A 152 17.59 1.12 -0.57
N VAL A 153 17.11 0.01 0.02
CA VAL A 153 17.93 -0.78 0.96
C VAL A 153 19.08 -1.43 0.21
N LYS A 154 20.26 -1.44 0.82
CA LYS A 154 21.47 -2.04 0.22
C LYS A 154 22.00 -3.18 1.06
N THR A 155 22.61 -4.14 0.38
CA THR A 155 23.35 -5.23 1.03
C THR A 155 24.43 -4.63 1.94
N GLY A 156 24.52 -5.14 3.18
CA GLY A 156 25.44 -4.62 4.20
C GLY A 156 24.90 -3.44 5.02
N GLN A 157 23.73 -2.89 4.69
CA GLN A 157 23.03 -1.93 5.53
C GLN A 157 22.51 -2.62 6.80
N LEU A 158 22.67 -1.98 7.96
CA LEU A 158 22.23 -2.54 9.23
C LEU A 158 20.76 -2.16 9.49
N VAL A 159 19.84 -3.01 9.02
CA VAL A 159 18.39 -2.84 9.24
C VAL A 159 17.92 -3.78 10.35
N LYS A 160 17.34 -3.21 11.40
CA LYS A 160 16.62 -3.95 12.44
C LYS A 160 15.12 -3.83 12.23
N VAL A 161 14.40 -4.92 12.49
CA VAL A 161 12.95 -4.95 12.38
C VAL A 161 12.35 -5.24 13.75
N TYR A 162 11.37 -4.45 14.15
CA TYR A 162 10.67 -4.61 15.41
C TYR A 162 9.18 -4.80 15.16
N GLN A 163 8.53 -5.64 15.97
CA GLN A 163 7.09 -5.80 16.00
C GLN A 163 6.50 -5.18 17.25
N LEU A 164 5.40 -4.45 17.12
CA LEU A 164 4.65 -3.92 18.24
C LEU A 164 3.77 -5.03 18.83
N VAL A 165 4.10 -5.50 20.03
CA VAL A 165 3.38 -6.53 20.78
C VAL A 165 3.01 -5.95 22.14
N ASN A 166 1.71 -5.90 22.46
CA ASN A 166 1.20 -5.38 23.74
C ASN A 166 1.77 -3.98 24.12
N GLY A 167 1.98 -3.13 23.11
CA GLY A 167 2.52 -1.77 23.30
C GLY A 167 4.05 -1.69 23.43
N GLN A 168 4.77 -2.80 23.32
CA GLN A 168 6.23 -2.85 23.34
C GLN A 168 6.81 -3.30 22.00
N TRP A 169 7.97 -2.76 21.64
CA TRP A 169 8.70 -3.14 20.44
C TRP A 169 9.60 -4.35 20.73
N VAL A 170 9.25 -5.49 20.14
CA VAL A 170 10.02 -6.73 20.21
C VAL A 170 10.84 -6.87 18.94
N GLU A 171 12.15 -7.07 19.06
CA GLU A 171 13.03 -7.27 17.90
C GLU A 171 12.68 -8.60 17.21
N LEU A 172 12.53 -8.55 15.90
CA LEU A 172 12.38 -9.72 15.04
C LEU A 172 13.72 -10.09 14.41
N THR A 173 13.91 -11.37 14.13
CA THR A 173 15.08 -11.85 13.42
C THR A 173 14.98 -11.47 11.95
N VAL A 174 16.00 -10.75 11.46
CA VAL A 174 16.18 -10.49 10.03
C VAL A 174 17.04 -11.61 9.47
N ALA A 175 16.44 -12.50 8.69
CA ALA A 175 17.12 -13.66 8.12
C ALA A 175 18.13 -13.24 7.05
N GLU A 176 17.81 -12.20 6.28
CA GLU A 176 18.64 -11.75 5.17
C GLU A 176 18.35 -10.29 4.81
N ILE A 177 19.40 -9.53 4.46
CA ILE A 177 19.27 -8.21 3.84
C ILE A 177 19.99 -8.27 2.49
N ARG A 178 19.26 -7.97 1.43
CA ARG A 178 19.74 -7.88 0.06
C ARG A 178 19.38 -6.51 -0.51
N ASP A 179 19.92 -6.22 -1.69
CA ASP A 179 19.53 -5.03 -2.43
C ASP A 179 18.02 -5.00 -2.65
N ASP A 180 17.42 -3.91 -2.20
CA ASP A 180 15.98 -3.65 -2.19
C ASP A 180 15.11 -4.69 -1.45
N HIS A 181 15.70 -5.55 -0.62
CA HIS A 181 14.99 -6.66 0.01
C HIS A 181 15.41 -6.88 1.47
N VAL A 182 14.43 -7.07 2.35
CA VAL A 182 14.64 -7.45 3.75
C VAL A 182 13.76 -8.66 4.05
N VAL A 183 14.39 -9.78 4.42
CA VAL A 183 13.71 -11.02 4.76
C VAL A 183 13.61 -11.12 6.28
N VAL A 184 12.39 -11.24 6.79
CA VAL A 184 12.09 -11.18 8.22
C VAL A 184 11.39 -12.46 8.65
N ASP A 185 11.85 -13.03 9.76
CA ASP A 185 11.19 -14.14 10.43
C ASP A 185 10.13 -13.59 11.40
N MET A 186 8.92 -14.11 11.28
CA MET A 186 7.74 -13.68 12.02
C MET A 186 7.07 -14.88 12.68
N THR A 187 6.38 -14.64 13.80
CA THR A 187 5.54 -15.64 14.48
C THR A 187 4.09 -15.20 14.63
N SER A 188 3.78 -13.95 14.26
CA SER A 188 2.42 -13.40 14.31
C SER A 188 2.29 -12.20 13.36
N PHE A 189 1.04 -11.85 13.02
CA PHE A 189 0.73 -10.59 12.34
C PHE A 189 0.85 -9.39 13.30
N GLY A 190 1.08 -8.20 12.78
CA GLY A 190 1.14 -7.00 13.62
C GLY A 190 1.72 -5.79 12.90
N THR A 191 2.01 -4.75 13.69
CA THR A 191 2.71 -3.56 13.18
C THR A 191 4.20 -3.77 13.28
N LEU A 192 4.89 -3.62 12.16
CA LEU A 192 6.34 -3.71 12.04
C LEU A 192 6.95 -2.33 11.83
N ALA A 193 8.09 -2.08 12.46
CA ALA A 193 8.94 -0.93 12.25
C ALA A 193 10.28 -1.40 11.69
N PHE A 194 10.65 -0.88 10.53
CA PHE A 194 11.95 -1.08 9.90
C PHE A 194 12.83 0.11 10.27
N ILE A 195 13.95 -0.16 10.95
CA ILE A 195 14.83 0.86 11.51
C ILE A 195 16.23 0.59 10.99
N GLU A 196 16.79 1.56 10.29
CA GLU A 196 18.22 1.59 10.01
C GLU A 196 18.93 2.06 11.27
N VAL A 197 19.92 1.30 11.71
CA VAL A 197 20.76 1.65 12.85
C VAL A 197 22.17 1.95 12.37
N PRO A 198 22.87 2.93 12.96
CA PRO A 198 24.27 3.15 12.67
C PRO A 198 25.03 1.86 13.01
N GLY A 199 25.73 1.30 12.02
CA GLY A 199 26.68 0.23 12.26
C GLY A 199 27.68 0.69 13.32
N ALA A 200 28.15 -0.22 14.18
CA ALA A 200 29.20 0.08 15.14
C ALA A 200 30.37 0.74 14.40
N VAL A 201 30.50 2.05 14.53
CA VAL A 201 31.65 2.78 14.00
C VAL A 201 32.81 2.26 14.82
N ALA A 202 33.71 1.49 14.19
CA ALA A 202 34.99 1.18 14.79
C ALA A 202 35.58 2.49 15.31
N PRO A 203 36.07 2.55 16.57
CA PRO A 203 36.59 3.79 17.12
C PRO A 203 37.62 4.35 16.16
N ALA A 204 37.43 5.59 15.72
CA ALA A 204 38.41 6.29 14.92
C ALA A 204 39.73 6.24 15.70
N ALA A 205 40.74 5.59 15.13
CA ALA A 205 42.08 5.63 15.66
C ALA A 205 42.56 7.08 15.58
N GLU A 206 42.75 7.69 16.75
CA GLU A 206 43.45 8.96 16.93
C GLU A 206 44.95 8.79 16.67
#